data_AF-A0A5E4NK02-F1
#
_entry.id   AF-A0A5E4NK02-F1
#
_cell.length_a   1.000
_cell.length_b   1.000
_cell.length_c   1.000
_cell.angle_alpha   90.00
_cell.angle_beta   90.00
_cell.angle_gamma   90.00
#
_symmetry.space_group_name_H-M   'P 1'
#
loop_
_entity.id
_entity.type
_entity.pdbx_description
1 polymer ?
#
loop_
_entity_poly.entity_id
_entity_poly.type
_entity_poly.pdbx_seq_one_letter_code
_entity_poly.pdbx_strand_id
1 'polypeptide(L)'
;MSLADSVGKCAAIATIGTFFAPVLICRDIIKAKSSKNADATPFVGGMAMSILMIKNGLLMNDPNIIPVNIFGFVLNLVYFLIFYTYTADTSPLFSLLTKVSLFTGVLWGYTSFEDETLIEHRFGVILTLLMLALIGSPLFSLNDIIKKKDASMLPFPMIASGIVVGSLWLIYGLLIDNIFIKV
;
A
#
# COMPACT_ATOMS: atom_id res chain seq x y z
N MET A 1 16.09 18.19 14.69
CA MET A 1 15.09 17.36 13.99
C MET A 1 13.91 18.26 13.71
N SER A 2 13.52 18.42 12.44
CA SER A 2 12.38 19.28 12.08
C SER A 2 11.06 18.63 12.54
N LEU A 3 9.99 19.43 12.63
CA LEU A 3 8.66 18.89 12.87
C LEU A 3 8.25 17.90 11.76
N ALA A 4 8.60 18.21 10.51
CA ALA A 4 8.37 17.34 9.35
C ALA A 4 9.08 15.98 9.53
N ASP A 5 10.37 15.96 9.90
CA ASP A 5 11.11 14.71 10.13
C ASP A 5 10.48 13.85 11.22
N SER A 6 9.96 14.50 12.26
CA SER A 6 9.33 13.82 13.39
C SER A 6 8.01 13.16 12.98
N VAL A 7 7.17 13.91 12.26
CA VAL A 7 5.88 13.40 11.75
C VAL A 7 6.11 12.30 10.71
N GLY A 8 7.08 12.47 9.80
CA GLY A 8 7.44 11.47 8.79
C GLY A 8 7.91 10.15 9.42
N LYS A 9 8.74 10.21 10.46
CA LYS A 9 9.14 9.01 11.22
C LYS A 9 7.96 8.32 11.91
N CYS A 10 7.07 9.08 12.55
CA CYS A 10 5.86 8.53 13.15
C CYS A 10 4.96 7.86 12.10
N ALA A 11 4.78 8.50 10.94
CA ALA A 11 4.03 7.95 9.81
C ALA A 11 4.64 6.62 9.34
N ALA A 12 5.96 6.58 9.18
CA ALA A 12 6.68 5.38 8.78
C ALA A 12 6.53 4.24 9.80
N ILE A 13 6.69 4.51 11.10
CA ILE A 13 6.53 3.51 12.16
C ILE A 13 5.09 2.97 12.20
N ALA A 14 4.09 3.85 12.11
CA ALA A 14 2.69 3.44 12.08
C ALA A 14 2.39 2.57 10.85
N THR A 15 2.95 2.93 9.69
CA THR A 15 2.84 2.18 8.44
C THR A 15 3.49 0.79 8.54
N ILE A 16 4.66 0.70 9.16
CA ILE A 16 5.32 -0.59 9.43
C ILE A 16 4.39 -1.50 10.26
N GLY A 17 3.71 -0.93 11.26
CA GLY A 17 2.71 -1.65 12.06
C GLY A 17 1.60 -2.26 11.21
N THR A 18 1.11 -1.55 10.20
CA THR A 18 0.03 -2.07 9.32
C THR A 18 0.52 -3.17 8.39
N PHE A 19 1.81 -3.20 8.02
CA PHE A 19 2.39 -4.29 7.23
C PHE A 19 2.43 -5.64 7.96
N PHE A 20 2.20 -5.68 9.28
CA PHE A 20 2.05 -6.94 10.01
C PHE A 20 0.62 -7.49 10.01
N ALA A 21 -0.38 -6.75 9.50
CA ALA A 21 -1.76 -7.24 9.42
C ALA A 21 -1.89 -8.60 8.69
N PRO A 22 -1.18 -8.86 7.57
CA PRO A 22 -1.30 -10.13 6.85
C PRO A 22 -0.61 -11.33 7.53
N VAL A 23 0.13 -11.12 8.64
CA VAL A 23 0.73 -12.22 9.42
C VAL A 23 -0.34 -13.20 9.92
N LEU A 24 -1.50 -12.68 10.33
CA LEU A 24 -2.62 -13.52 10.79
C LEU A 24 -3.15 -14.41 9.67
N ILE A 25 -3.26 -13.86 8.46
CA ILE A 25 -3.67 -14.61 7.25
C ILE A 25 -2.64 -15.71 6.96
N CYS A 26 -1.35 -15.37 6.97
CA CYS A 26 -0.27 -16.34 6.74
C CYS A 26 -0.27 -17.46 7.79
N ARG A 27 -0.48 -17.12 9.06
CA ARG A 27 -0.60 -18.10 10.15
C ARG A 27 -1.74 -19.07 9.89
N ASP A 28 -2.89 -18.57 9.45
CA ASP A 28 -4.07 -19.40 9.22
C ASP A 28 -3.88 -20.30 7.99
N ILE A 29 -3.21 -19.81 6.93
CA ILE A 29 -2.78 -20.64 5.77
C ILE A 29 -1.85 -21.78 6.21
N ILE A 30 -0.83 -21.47 7.03
CA ILE A 30 0.15 -22.47 7.51
C ILE A 30 -0.55 -23.54 8.36
N LYS A 31 -1.48 -23.13 9.24
CA LYS A 31 -2.26 -24.04 10.09
C LYS A 31 -3.20 -24.92 9.26
N ALA A 32 -3.88 -24.34 8.28
CA ALA A 32 -4.79 -25.05 7.39
C ALA A 32 -4.07 -25.92 6.35
N LYS A 33 -2.75 -25.71 6.15
CA LYS A 33 -1.95 -26.32 5.07
C LYS A 33 -2.58 -26.10 3.68
N SER A 34 -3.31 -25.00 3.51
CA SER A 34 -4.05 -24.68 2.30
C SER A 34 -4.30 -23.19 2.19
N SER A 35 -4.19 -22.64 0.98
CA SER A 35 -4.51 -21.24 0.68
C SER A 35 -5.97 -21.00 0.28
N LYS A 36 -6.84 -22.03 0.29
CA LYS A 36 -8.20 -21.98 -0.29
C LYS A 36 -9.10 -20.86 0.25
N ASN A 37 -8.90 -20.43 1.49
CA ASN A 37 -9.71 -19.41 2.16
C ASN A 37 -9.04 -18.03 2.20
N ALA A 38 -7.91 -17.86 1.51
CA ALA A 38 -7.16 -16.61 1.47
C ALA A 38 -7.05 -16.09 0.03
N ASP A 39 -7.04 -14.77 -0.11
CA ASP A 39 -6.82 -14.09 -1.39
C ASP A 39 -5.35 -13.67 -1.50
N ALA A 40 -4.75 -13.84 -2.68
CA ALA A 40 -3.40 -13.41 -2.97
C ALA A 40 -3.28 -11.91 -3.31
N THR A 41 -4.40 -11.29 -3.69
CA THR A 41 -4.49 -9.90 -4.12
C THR A 41 -3.86 -8.91 -3.14
N PRO A 42 -4.05 -9.03 -1.80
CA PRO A 42 -3.40 -8.14 -0.85
C PRO A 42 -1.86 -8.22 -0.87
N PHE A 43 -1.28 -9.41 -1.08
CA PHE A 43 0.18 -9.58 -1.10
C PHE A 43 0.78 -9.04 -2.41
N VAL A 44 0.18 -9.41 -3.55
CA VAL A 44 0.66 -8.98 -4.88
C VAL A 44 0.43 -7.47 -5.07
N GLY A 45 -0.73 -6.97 -4.67
CA GLY A 45 -1.05 -5.54 -4.67
C GLY A 45 -0.16 -4.75 -3.71
N GLY A 46 0.15 -5.29 -2.53
CA GLY A 46 1.10 -4.70 -1.59
C GLY A 46 2.50 -4.54 -2.18
N MET A 47 3.03 -5.59 -2.83
CA MET A 47 4.31 -5.51 -3.55
C MET A 47 4.30 -4.41 -4.62
N ALA A 48 3.26 -4.37 -5.46
CA ALA A 48 3.11 -3.35 -6.50
C ALA A 48 3.05 -1.93 -5.94
N MET A 49 2.26 -1.71 -4.88
CA MET A 49 2.12 -0.41 -4.25
C MET A 49 3.44 0.06 -3.64
N SER A 50 4.18 -0.85 -2.98
CA SER A 50 5.51 -0.55 -2.44
C SER A 50 6.49 -0.14 -3.53
N ILE A 51 6.51 -0.82 -4.69
CA ILE A 51 7.36 -0.44 -5.83
C ILE A 51 7.01 0.98 -6.31
N LEU A 52 5.73 1.27 -6.52
CA LEU A 52 5.29 2.59 -6.99
C LEU A 52 5.60 3.70 -5.98
N MET A 53 5.45 3.43 -4.69
CA MET A 53 5.80 4.38 -3.63
C MET A 53 7.32 4.59 -3.49
N ILE A 54 8.14 3.56 -3.70
CA ILE A 54 9.60 3.72 -3.80
C ILE A 54 9.92 4.66 -4.98
N LYS A 55 9.29 4.48 -6.13
CA LYS A 55 9.50 5.37 -7.28
C LYS A 55 9.15 6.81 -6.95
N ASN A 56 8.02 7.02 -6.26
CA ASN A 56 7.62 8.35 -5.82
C ASN A 56 8.64 8.97 -4.87
N GLY A 57 9.09 8.21 -3.87
CA GLY A 57 10.13 8.65 -2.94
C GLY A 57 11.45 9.00 -3.64
N LEU A 58 11.81 8.27 -4.71
CA LEU A 58 12.97 8.59 -5.54
C LEU A 58 12.78 9.88 -6.35
N LEU A 59 11.59 10.12 -6.90
CA LEU A 59 11.26 11.35 -7.64
C LEU A 59 11.30 12.58 -6.72
N MET A 60 10.75 12.46 -5.51
CA MET A 60 10.71 13.53 -4.50
C MET A 60 12.03 13.68 -3.72
N ASN A 61 12.98 12.77 -3.93
CA ASN A 61 14.20 12.64 -3.12
C ASN A 61 13.92 12.57 -1.60
N ASP A 62 12.85 11.87 -1.21
CA ASP A 62 12.36 11.79 0.16
C ASP A 62 12.93 10.55 0.90
N PRO A 63 13.79 10.74 1.92
CA PRO A 63 14.45 9.64 2.63
C PRO A 63 13.53 8.90 3.60
N ASN A 64 12.31 9.40 3.88
CA ASN A 64 11.35 8.75 4.78
C ASN A 64 10.45 7.75 4.04
N ILE A 65 10.12 8.02 2.76
CA ILE A 65 9.22 7.17 1.96
C ILE A 65 9.90 5.90 1.46
N ILE A 66 11.17 5.99 1.08
CA ILE A 66 11.89 4.86 0.46
C ILE A 66 12.06 3.67 1.43
N PRO A 67 12.61 3.83 2.64
CA PRO A 67 12.92 2.70 3.52
C PRO A 67 11.67 1.96 3.99
N VAL A 68 10.60 2.69 4.31
CA VAL A 68 9.32 2.10 4.74
C VAL A 68 8.72 1.23 3.64
N ASN A 69 8.79 1.66 2.37
CA ASN A 69 8.25 0.89 1.27
C ASN A 69 9.16 -0.27 0.83
N ILE A 70 10.48 -0.16 0.99
CA ILE A 70 11.38 -1.32 0.83
C ILE A 70 11.03 -2.41 1.84
N PHE A 71 10.85 -2.03 3.11
CA PHE A 71 10.44 -2.96 4.16
C PHE A 71 9.07 -3.58 3.85
N GLY A 72 8.11 -2.75 3.41
CA GLY A 72 6.79 -3.20 2.96
C GLY A 72 6.86 -4.20 1.80
N PHE A 73 7.71 -3.96 0.81
CA PHE A 73 7.92 -4.88 -0.31
C PHE A 73 8.45 -6.22 0.15
N VAL A 74 9.50 -6.23 0.99
CA VAL A 74 10.10 -7.46 1.52
C VAL A 74 9.09 -8.28 2.32
N LEU A 75 8.31 -7.64 3.20
CA LEU A 75 7.27 -8.34 3.95
C LEU A 75 6.19 -8.93 3.03
N ASN A 76 5.69 -8.17 2.05
CA ASN A 76 4.70 -8.67 1.12
C ASN A 76 5.23 -9.82 0.25
N LEU A 77 6.51 -9.79 -0.12
CA LEU A 77 7.18 -10.90 -0.79
C LEU A 77 7.21 -12.15 0.09
N VAL A 78 7.56 -12.02 1.37
CA VAL A 78 7.53 -13.15 2.32
C VAL A 78 6.12 -13.73 2.44
N TYR A 79 5.10 -12.89 2.58
CA TYR A 79 3.71 -13.35 2.65
C TYR A 79 3.25 -14.04 1.36
N PHE A 80 3.63 -13.50 0.20
CA PHE A 80 3.39 -14.12 -1.09
C PHE A 80 4.05 -15.50 -1.20
N LEU A 81 5.30 -15.66 -0.77
CA LEU A 81 6.01 -16.94 -0.80
C LEU A 81 5.34 -17.99 0.12
N ILE A 82 4.88 -17.58 1.29
CA ILE A 82 4.08 -18.44 2.17
C ILE A 82 2.80 -18.87 1.45
N PHE A 83 2.04 -17.93 0.88
CA PHE A 83 0.81 -18.22 0.13
C PHE A 83 1.08 -19.18 -1.04
N TYR A 84 2.12 -18.92 -1.83
CA TYR A 84 2.52 -19.74 -2.97
C TYR A 84 2.79 -21.19 -2.58
N THR A 85 3.50 -21.41 -1.46
CA THR A 85 3.87 -22.75 -0.96
C THR A 85 2.65 -23.62 -0.63
N TYR A 86 1.55 -23.01 -0.18
CA TYR A 86 0.33 -23.72 0.21
C TYR A 86 -0.80 -23.65 -0.84
N THR A 87 -0.49 -23.14 -2.04
CA THR A 87 -1.44 -23.03 -3.13
C THR A 87 -1.38 -24.26 -4.03
N ALA A 88 -2.52 -24.93 -4.20
CA ALA A 88 -2.62 -26.14 -5.01
C ALA A 88 -2.62 -25.86 -6.52
N ASP A 89 -3.30 -24.79 -6.96
CA ASP A 89 -3.31 -24.33 -8.35
C ASP A 89 -2.70 -22.93 -8.46
N THR A 90 -1.51 -22.85 -9.05
CA THR A 90 -0.77 -21.59 -9.20
C THR A 90 -1.18 -20.79 -10.44
N SER A 91 -2.01 -21.34 -11.34
CA SER A 91 -2.38 -20.67 -12.59
C SER A 91 -3.06 -19.30 -12.36
N PRO A 92 -4.06 -19.16 -11.46
CA PRO A 92 -4.66 -17.87 -11.15
C PRO A 92 -3.66 -16.89 -10.54
N LEU A 93 -2.74 -17.41 -9.74
CA LEU A 93 -1.71 -16.62 -9.06
C LEU A 93 -0.70 -16.04 -10.06
N PHE A 94 -0.24 -16.83 -11.03
CA PHE A 94 0.63 -16.33 -12.10
C PHE A 94 -0.09 -15.33 -13.00
N SER A 95 -1.37 -15.54 -13.29
CA SER A 95 -2.19 -14.57 -14.04
C SER A 95 -2.29 -13.23 -13.30
N LEU A 96 -2.55 -13.26 -12.00
CA LEU A 96 -2.58 -12.07 -11.15
C LEU A 96 -1.22 -11.38 -11.11
N LEU A 97 -0.15 -12.13 -10.84
CA LEU A 97 1.22 -11.59 -10.78
C LEU A 97 1.61 -10.93 -12.10
N THR A 98 1.27 -11.55 -13.23
CA THR A 98 1.55 -11.00 -14.57
C THR A 98 0.78 -9.69 -14.79
N LYS A 99 -0.53 -9.67 -14.54
CA LYS A 99 -1.35 -8.46 -14.73
C LYS A 99 -0.86 -7.30 -13.87
N VAL A 100 -0.59 -7.56 -12.59
CA VAL A 100 -0.13 -6.55 -11.64
C VAL A 100 1.27 -6.08 -12.00
N SER A 101 2.19 -6.99 -12.34
CA SER A 101 3.55 -6.63 -12.73
C SER A 101 3.58 -5.79 -14.02
N LEU A 102 2.75 -6.13 -15.02
CA LEU A 102 2.60 -5.33 -16.24
C LEU A 102 2.06 -3.94 -15.91
N PHE A 103 1.01 -3.85 -15.09
CA PHE A 103 0.43 -2.58 -14.67
C PHE A 103 1.46 -1.69 -13.95
N THR A 104 2.17 -2.25 -12.96
CA THR A 104 3.24 -1.55 -12.22
C THR A 104 4.39 -1.17 -13.15
N GLY A 105 4.79 -2.05 -14.07
CA GLY A 105 5.86 -1.81 -15.03
C GLY A 105 5.52 -0.69 -16.03
N VAL A 106 4.26 -0.60 -16.48
CA VAL A 106 3.79 0.51 -17.34
C VAL A 106 3.85 1.83 -16.60
N LEU A 107 3.35 1.90 -15.36
CA LEU A 107 3.40 3.12 -14.56
C LEU A 107 4.83 3.53 -14.24
N TRP A 108 5.71 2.56 -13.95
CA TRP A 108 7.14 2.83 -13.77
C TRP A 108 7.77 3.32 -15.08
N GLY A 109 7.49 2.67 -16.22
CA GLY A 109 8.01 3.07 -17.52
C GLY A 109 7.57 4.48 -17.91
N TYR A 110 6.31 4.83 -17.65
CA TYR A 110 5.75 6.18 -17.85
C TYR A 110 6.61 7.28 -17.21
N THR A 111 7.17 7.04 -16.01
CA THR A 111 8.08 7.99 -15.35
C THR A 111 9.41 8.24 -16.09
N SER A 112 9.74 7.45 -17.11
CA SER A 112 10.96 7.66 -17.91
C SER A 112 10.71 8.52 -19.15
N PHE A 113 9.44 8.70 -19.52
CA PHE A 113 9.03 9.46 -20.71
C PHE A 113 8.36 10.80 -20.38
N GLU A 114 7.92 10.97 -19.14
CA GLU A 114 7.27 12.19 -18.66
C GLU A 114 8.29 13.30 -18.41
N ASP A 115 7.85 14.56 -18.51
CA ASP A 115 8.67 15.74 -18.27
C ASP A 115 9.14 15.81 -16.81
N GLU A 116 10.45 15.98 -16.59
CA GLU A 116 11.06 16.04 -15.25
C GLU A 116 10.44 17.13 -14.34
N THR A 117 9.87 18.19 -14.91
CA THR A 117 9.24 19.27 -14.15
C THR A 117 7.81 18.96 -13.72
N LEU A 118 7.12 18.04 -14.40
CA LEU A 118 5.72 17.69 -14.15
C LEU A 118 5.54 16.31 -13.52
N ILE A 119 6.55 15.46 -13.63
CA ILE A 119 6.52 14.06 -13.25
C ILE A 119 6.18 13.85 -11.77
N GLU A 120 6.76 14.65 -10.88
CA GLU A 120 6.54 14.53 -9.43
C GLU A 120 5.06 14.74 -9.10
N HIS A 121 4.46 15.81 -9.62
CA HIS A 121 3.05 16.12 -9.39
C HIS A 121 2.11 15.11 -10.07
N ARG A 122 2.31 14.82 -11.36
CA ARG A 122 1.44 13.90 -12.12
C ARG A 122 1.47 12.49 -11.55
N PHE A 123 2.66 11.98 -11.23
CA PHE A 123 2.82 10.67 -10.64
C PHE A 123 2.21 10.62 -9.23
N GLY A 124 2.44 11.64 -8.41
CA GLY A 124 1.80 11.77 -7.09
C GLY A 124 0.27 11.74 -7.15
N VAL A 125 -0.34 12.41 -8.13
CA VAL A 125 -1.80 12.38 -8.36
C VAL A 125 -2.26 10.96 -8.74
N ILE A 126 -1.56 10.28 -9.65
CA ILE A 126 -1.87 8.89 -10.03
C ILE A 126 -1.85 7.98 -8.80
N LEU A 127 -0.80 8.07 -7.97
CA LEU A 127 -0.69 7.25 -6.77
C LEU A 127 -1.77 7.55 -5.74
N THR A 128 -2.14 8.82 -5.60
CA THR A 128 -3.23 9.24 -4.71
C THR A 128 -4.56 8.63 -5.18
N LEU A 129 -4.86 8.68 -6.48
CA LEU A 129 -6.05 8.06 -7.03
C LEU A 129 -6.06 6.54 -6.84
N LEU A 130 -4.92 5.87 -7.02
CA LEU A 130 -4.79 4.43 -6.75
C LEU A 130 -5.04 4.09 -5.28
N MET A 131 -4.48 4.86 -4.34
CA MET A 131 -4.74 4.68 -2.92
C MET A 131 -6.21 4.89 -2.57
N LEU A 132 -6.83 5.95 -3.10
CA LEU A 132 -8.25 6.21 -2.89
C LEU A 132 -9.13 5.10 -3.48
N ALA A 133 -8.78 4.53 -4.62
CA ALA A 133 -9.49 3.40 -5.19
C ALA A 133 -9.38 2.14 -4.32
N LEU A 134 -8.18 1.86 -3.79
CA LEU A 134 -7.94 0.72 -2.91
C LEU A 134 -8.71 0.83 -1.59
N ILE A 135 -8.63 2.00 -0.94
CA ILE A 135 -9.38 2.31 0.29
C ILE A 135 -10.89 2.47 -0.01
N GLY A 136 -11.24 2.80 -1.25
CA GLY A 136 -12.61 2.98 -1.74
C GLY A 136 -13.40 1.68 -1.88
N SER A 137 -12.72 0.54 -2.02
CA SER A 137 -13.37 -0.77 -2.22
C SER A 137 -14.44 -1.13 -1.16
N PRO A 138 -14.27 -0.84 0.15
CA PRO A 138 -15.28 -1.09 1.17
C PRO A 138 -16.42 -0.05 1.15
N LEU A 139 -16.22 1.15 0.59
CA LEU A 139 -17.27 2.17 0.47
C LEU A 139 -18.40 1.69 -0.47
N PHE A 140 -18.09 0.87 -1.47
CA PHE A 140 -19.11 0.25 -2.32
C PHE A 140 -20.00 -0.74 -1.54
N SER A 141 -19.43 -1.43 -0.54
CA SER A 141 -20.16 -2.33 0.36
C SER A 141 -20.86 -1.61 1.52
N LEU A 142 -20.64 -0.30 1.70
CA LEU A 142 -21.21 0.48 2.80
C LEU A 142 -22.74 0.54 2.73
N ASN A 143 -23.30 0.59 1.52
CA ASN A 143 -24.75 0.55 1.30
C ASN A 143 -25.38 -0.74 1.84
N ASP A 144 -24.69 -1.87 1.71
CA ASP A 144 -25.19 -3.15 2.22
C ASP A 144 -25.07 -3.25 3.73
N ILE A 145 -24.01 -2.66 4.32
CA ILE A 145 -23.83 -2.58 5.77
C ILE A 145 -24.93 -1.71 6.41
N ILE A 146 -25.23 -0.55 5.81
CA ILE A 146 -26.29 0.35 6.30
C ILE A 146 -27.66 -0.35 6.21
N LYS A 147 -27.94 -1.05 5.10
CA LYS A 147 -29.19 -1.81 4.92
C LYS A 147 -29.31 -2.97 5.90
N LYS A 148 -28.23 -3.73 6.13
CA LYS A 148 -28.22 -4.89 7.04
C LYS A 148 -28.10 -4.51 8.52
N LYS A 149 -27.76 -3.25 8.82
CA LYS A 149 -27.50 -2.74 10.19
C LYS A 149 -26.51 -3.62 10.97
N ASP A 150 -25.57 -4.22 10.26
CA ASP A 150 -24.60 -5.15 10.84
C ASP A 150 -23.18 -4.70 10.47
N ALA A 151 -22.50 -4.12 11.46
CA ALA A 151 -21.12 -3.66 11.35
C ALA A 151 -20.10 -4.73 11.81
N SER A 152 -20.53 -5.94 12.17
CA SER A 152 -19.63 -7.01 12.65
C SER A 152 -18.59 -7.45 11.61
N MET A 153 -18.90 -7.22 10.33
CA MET A 153 -18.02 -7.50 9.19
C MET A 153 -16.96 -6.42 8.96
N LEU A 154 -17.06 -5.25 9.62
CA LEU A 154 -16.09 -4.17 9.45
C LEU A 154 -14.86 -4.41 10.32
N PRO A 155 -13.64 -4.49 9.74
CA PRO A 155 -12.41 -4.59 10.50
C PRO A 155 -12.06 -3.21 11.09
N PHE A 156 -12.81 -2.76 12.09
CA PHE A 156 -12.67 -1.43 12.71
C PHE A 156 -11.23 -1.08 13.10
N PRO A 157 -10.42 -1.99 13.70
CA PRO A 157 -9.02 -1.70 14.00
C PRO A 157 -8.18 -1.36 12.76
N MET A 158 -8.46 -2.01 11.62
CA MET A 158 -7.76 -1.72 10.36
C MET A 158 -8.16 -0.36 9.79
N ILE A 159 -9.45 0.00 9.88
CA ILE A 159 -9.95 1.30 9.44
C ILE A 159 -9.35 2.42 10.30
N ALA A 160 -9.40 2.29 11.63
CA ALA A 160 -8.84 3.26 12.55
C ALA A 160 -7.32 3.44 12.33
N SER A 161 -6.60 2.34 12.14
CA SER A 161 -5.17 2.38 11.83
C SER A 161 -4.90 3.07 10.48
N GLY A 162 -5.72 2.80 9.46
CA GLY A 162 -5.64 3.46 8.16
C GLY A 162 -5.88 4.97 8.22
N ILE A 163 -6.85 5.42 9.02
CA ILE A 163 -7.09 6.85 9.24
C ILE A 163 -5.87 7.51 9.90
N VAL A 164 -5.32 6.90 10.96
CA VAL A 164 -4.14 7.44 11.65
C VAL A 164 -2.94 7.55 10.70
N VAL A 165 -2.63 6.47 9.97
CA VAL A 165 -1.53 6.45 9.00
C VAL A 165 -1.74 7.47 7.91
N GLY A 166 -2.95 7.54 7.34
CA GLY A 166 -3.31 8.51 6.29
C GLY A 166 -3.20 9.95 6.78
N SER A 167 -3.68 10.25 7.99
CA SER A 167 -3.54 11.58 8.59
C SER A 167 -2.08 11.96 8.84
N LEU A 168 -1.24 11.03 9.29
CA LEU A 168 0.19 11.29 9.51
C LEU A 168 0.92 11.63 8.21
N TRP A 169 0.67 10.86 7.13
CA TRP A 169 1.25 11.14 5.82
C TRP A 169 0.70 12.44 5.20
N LEU A 170 -0.58 12.75 5.42
CA LEU A 170 -1.17 14.02 4.97
C LEU A 170 -0.52 15.22 5.68
N ILE A 171 -0.38 15.16 7.01
CA ILE A 171 0.28 16.22 7.78
C ILE A 171 1.75 16.35 7.35
N TYR A 172 2.44 15.22 7.16
CA TYR A 172 3.81 15.22 6.65
C TYR A 172 3.91 15.91 5.28
N GLY A 173 3.03 15.55 4.34
CA GLY A 173 2.93 16.18 3.01
C GLY A 173 2.72 17.69 3.09
N LEU A 174 1.78 18.14 3.93
CA LEU A 174 1.55 19.57 4.15
C LEU A 174 2.75 20.30 4.76
N LEU A 175 3.52 19.62 5.61
CA LEU A 175 4.71 20.21 6.24
C LEU A 175 5.88 20.35 5.27
N ILE A 176 6.13 19.36 4.41
CA ILE A 176 7.18 19.45 3.38
C ILE A 176 6.82 20.51 2.34
N ASP A 177 5.55 20.60 1.91
CA ASP A 177 5.09 21.58 0.92
C ASP A 177 5.21 23.03 1.44
N ASN A 178 4.88 23.25 2.73
CA ASN A 178 5.11 24.55 3.39
C ASN A 178 6.59 24.90 3.61
N ILE A 179 7.49 23.91 3.61
CA ILE A 179 8.94 24.16 3.63
C ILE A 179 9.42 24.56 2.23
N PHE A 180 8.86 24.00 1.16
CA PHE A 180 9.13 24.44 -0.22
C PHE A 180 8.53 25.81 -0.55
N ILE A 181 7.39 26.19 0.06
CA ILE A 181 6.76 27.53 -0.08
C ILE A 181 7.46 28.60 0.80
N LYS A 182 8.39 28.22 1.69
CA LYS A 182 9.23 29.17 2.44
C LYS A 182 10.61 29.34 1.78
N VAL A 183 10.61 30.08 0.67
CA VAL A 183 11.76 30.89 0.22
C VAL A 183 11.34 32.35 0.28
#